data_AF-A0A6M0L005-F1
#
_entry.id   AF-A0A6M0L005-F1
#
_cell.length_a   1.000
_cell.length_b   1.000
_cell.length_c   1.000
_cell.angle_alpha   90.00
_cell.angle_beta   90.00
_cell.angle_gamma   90.00
#
_symmetry.space_group_name_H-M   'P 1'
#
loop_
_entity.id
_entity.type
_entity.pdbx_description
1 polymer ?
#
loop_
_entity_poly.entity_id
_entity_poly.type
_entity_poly.pdbx_seq_one_letter_code
_entity_poly.pdbx_strand_id
1 'polypeptide(L)' 'MDQETLMTITGYGKFFIILFVFIIFYSYAYSIYKRQRTGERDYEKYSKLVHDDSIDSTPLEKRDK' A
#
# COMPACT_ATOMS: atom_id res chain seq x y z
N MET A 1 39.51 -8.52 -1.11
CA MET A 1 38.74 -7.32 -1.52
C MET A 1 39.14 -6.21 -0.56
N ASP A 2 39.45 -5.02 -1.08
CA ASP A 2 39.90 -3.91 -0.22
C ASP A 2 38.77 -3.41 0.69
N GLN A 3 39.13 -2.89 1.88
CA GLN A 3 38.17 -2.38 2.86
C GLN A 3 37.32 -1.24 2.30
N GLU A 4 37.90 -0.37 1.47
CA GLU A 4 37.20 0.71 0.79
C GLU A 4 36.15 0.17 -0.18
N THR A 5 36.50 -0.89 -0.92
CA THR A 5 35.58 -1.56 -1.85
C THR A 5 34.41 -2.20 -1.12
N LEU A 6 34.66 -2.85 0.02
CA LEU A 6 33.63 -3.41 0.90
C LEU A 6 32.66 -2.32 1.39
N MET A 7 33.19 -1.22 1.92
CA MET A 7 32.38 -0.11 2.41
C MET A 7 31.52 0.50 1.30
N THR A 8 32.09 0.68 0.11
CA THR A 8 31.39 1.24 -1.06
C THR A 8 30.20 0.37 -1.48
N ILE A 9 30.41 -0.94 -1.63
CA ILE A 9 29.35 -1.88 -2.03
C ILE A 9 28.23 -1.91 -0.97
N THR A 10 28.59 -1.94 0.32
CA THR A 10 27.59 -1.91 1.39
C THR A 10 26.78 -0.60 1.42
N GLY A 11 27.41 0.54 1.08
CA GLY A 11 26.73 1.83 0.96
C GLY A 11 25.66 1.82 -0.14
N TYR A 12 26.02 1.35 -1.34
CA TYR A 12 25.07 1.19 -2.43
C TYR A 12 23.96 0.19 -2.08
N GLY A 13 24.30 -0.94 -1.46
CA GLY A 13 23.32 -1.93 -1.01
C GLY A 13 22.26 -1.33 -0.08
N LYS A 14 22.68 -0.56 0.92
CA LYS A 14 21.76 0.14 1.84
C LYS A 14 20.86 1.14 1.10
N PHE A 15 21.43 1.92 0.18
CA PHE A 15 20.65 2.88 -0.61
C PHE A 15 19.57 2.19 -1.44
N PHE A 16 19.91 1.12 -2.16
CA PHE A 16 18.96 0.39 -3.00
C PHE A 16 17.88 -0.33 -2.20
N ILE A 17 18.19 -0.83 -1.00
CA ILE A 17 17.17 -1.39 -0.09
C ILE A 17 16.15 -0.30 0.28
N ILE A 18 16.62 0.89 0.67
CA ILE A 18 15.72 2.00 1.01
C ILE A 18 14.89 2.39 -0.21
N LEU A 19 15.52 2.61 -1.36
CA LEU A 19 14.83 2.93 -2.61
C LEU A 19 13.76 1.89 -2.98
N PHE A 20 14.09 0.61 -2.85
CA PHE A 20 13.16 -0.49 -3.12
C PHE A 20 11.92 -0.44 -2.21
N VAL A 21 12.12 -0.20 -0.91
CA VAL A 21 11.02 -0.02 0.05
C VAL A 21 10.12 1.16 -0.34
N PHE A 22 10.70 2.29 -0.74
CA PHE A 22 9.93 3.44 -1.24
C PHE A 22 9.13 3.10 -2.51
N ILE A 23 9.72 2.37 -3.46
CA ILE A 23 9.02 1.94 -4.68
C ILE A 23 7.82 1.05 -4.33
N ILE A 24 7.97 0.09 -3.41
CA ILE A 24 6.86 -0.77 -2.97
C ILE A 24 5.75 0.08 -2.35
N PHE A 25 6.06 0.93 -1.39
CA PHE A 25 5.02 1.71 -0.72
C PHE A 25 4.34 2.70 -1.65
N TYR A 26 5.09 3.37 -2.51
CA TYR A 26 4.52 4.30 -3.48
C TYR A 26 3.65 3.58 -4.51
N SER A 27 4.11 2.44 -5.04
CA SER A 27 3.31 1.64 -5.97
C SER A 27 2.03 1.10 -5.32
N TYR A 28 2.08 0.71 -4.05
CA TYR A 28 0.89 0.31 -3.30
C TYR A 28 -0.10 1.48 -3.12
N ALA A 29 0.36 2.65 -2.67
CA ALA A 29 -0.48 3.84 -2.56
C ALA A 29 -1.10 4.24 -3.90
N TYR A 30 -0.29 4.22 -4.96
CA TYR A 30 -0.76 4.48 -6.33
C TYR A 30 -1.82 3.45 -6.77
N SER A 31 -1.64 2.16 -6.43
CA SER A 31 -2.60 1.11 -6.78
C SER A 31 -3.97 1.32 -6.13
N ILE A 32 -4.01 1.76 -4.86
CA ILE A 32 -5.26 2.09 -4.14
C ILE A 32 -5.95 3.25 -4.84
N TYR A 33 -5.21 4.35 -5.06
CA TYR A 33 -5.74 5.53 -5.74
C TYR A 33 -6.29 5.20 -7.13
N LYS A 34 -5.55 4.40 -7.90
CA LYS A 34 -5.97 3.95 -9.23
C LYS A 34 -7.28 3.18 -9.17
N ARG A 35 -7.40 2.18 -8.28
CA ARG A 35 -8.62 1.36 -8.13
C ARG A 35 -9.84 2.16 -7.69
N GLN A 36 -9.64 3.20 -6.88
CA GLN A 36 -10.70 4.14 -6.52
C GLN A 36 -11.13 4.99 -7.72
N ARG A 37 -10.17 5.57 -8.45
CA ARG A 37 -10.44 6.38 -9.65
C ARG A 37 -11.10 5.61 -10.79
N THR A 38 -10.78 4.32 -10.95
CA THR A 38 -11.38 3.47 -11.98
C THR A 38 -12.73 2.89 -11.56
N GLY A 39 -13.17 3.12 -10.31
CA GLY A 39 -14.41 2.56 -9.78
C GLY A 39 -14.36 1.06 -9.51
N GLU A 40 -13.18 0.43 -9.58
CA GLU A 40 -13.01 -1.00 -9.31
C GLU A 40 -13.25 -1.33 -7.83
N ARG A 41 -12.81 -0.42 -6.94
CA ARG A 41 -13.05 -0.55 -5.50
C ARG A 41 -13.23 0.82 -4.87
N ASP A 42 -14.37 1.01 -4.21
CA ASP A 42 -14.61 2.14 -3.34
C ASP A 42 -14.00 1.87 -1.96
N TYR A 43 -12.98 2.65 -1.60
CA TYR A 43 -12.32 2.58 -0.30
C TYR A 43 -12.94 3.54 0.74
N GLU A 44 -13.71 4.54 0.32
CA GLU A 44 -14.39 5.48 1.22
C GLU A 44 -15.55 4.81 1.96
N LYS A 45 -16.18 3.80 1.36
CA LYS A 45 -17.26 3.03 2.00
C LYS A 45 -16.86 2.46 3.38
N TYR A 46 -15.59 2.11 3.58
CA TYR A 46 -15.08 1.60 4.85
C TYR A 46 -15.00 2.69 5.92
N SER A 47 -14.63 3.91 5.53
CA SER A 47 -14.64 5.07 6.44
C SER A 47 -16.06 5.42 6.87
N LYS A 48 -17.02 5.34 5.93
CA LYS A 48 -18.43 5.66 6.17
C LYS A 48 -19.11 4.71 7.18
N LEU A 49 -18.61 3.48 7.33
CA LEU A 49 -19.12 2.51 8.29
C LEU A 49 -19.17 3.06 9.72
N VAL A 50 -18.14 3.80 10.14
CA VAL A 50 -18.07 4.38 11.49
C VAL A 50 -19.13 5.45 11.71
N HIS A 51 -19.57 6.12 10.64
CA HIS A 51 -20.58 7.18 10.72
C HIS A 51 -22.01 6.64 10.59
N ASP A 52 -22.17 5.44 10.03
CA ASP A 52 -23.47 4.83 9.73
C ASP A 52 -23.54 3.40 10.30
N ASP A 53 -23.16 3.28 11.58
CA ASP A 53 -23.09 2.01 12.32
C ASP A 53 -24.45 1.59 12.90
N SER A 54 -25.49 1.66 12.06
CA SER A 54 -26.82 1.17 12.43
C SER A 54 -26.80 -0.36 12.59
N ILE A 55 -27.58 -0.87 13.53
CA ILE A 55 -27.77 -2.33 13.73
C ILE A 55 -28.40 -3.01 12.51
N ASP A 56 -29.13 -2.25 11.68
CA ASP A 56 -29.78 -2.73 10.46
C ASP A 56 -28.88 -2.60 9.21
N SER A 57 -27.61 -2.24 9.37
CA SER A 57 -26.69 -2.00 8.26
C SER A 57 -26.42 -3.27 7.43
N THR A 58 -26.44 -3.11 6.11
CA THR A 58 -26.13 -4.21 5.17
C THR A 58 -24.62 -4.42 5.05
N PRO A 59 -24.12 -5.66 4.93
CA PRO A 59 -22.70 -5.93 4.74
C PRO A 59 -22.08 -5.21 3.53
N LEU A 60 -20.92 -4.58 3.71
CA LEU A 60 -20.21 -3.77 2.70
C LEU A 60 -19.64 -4.56 1.51
N GLU A 61 -19.37 -5.84 1.70
CA GLU A 61 -18.82 -6.74 0.67
C GLU A 61 -19.73 -7.97 0.57
N LYS A 62 -19.92 -8.46 -0.65
CA LYS A 62 -20.61 -9.72 -0.87
C LYS A 62 -19.75 -10.84 -0.30
N ARG A 63 -20.34 -11.65 0.57
CA ARG A 63 -19.75 -12.94 0.94
C ARG A 63 -19.96 -13.89 -0.23
N ASP A 64 -18.89 -14.21 -0.94
CA ASP A 64 -18.89 -15.39 -1.80
C ASP A 64 -19.04 -16.63 -0.92
N LYS A 65 -19.86 -17.58 -1.37
CA LYS A 65 -20.21 -18.81 -0.64
C LYS A 65 -19.06 -19.80 -0.61
#